data_AF-A0A813IZ70-F1
#
_entry.id   AF-A0A813IZ70-F1
#
_cell.length_a   1.000
_cell.length_b   1.000
_cell.length_c   1.000
_cell.angle_alpha   90.00
_cell.angle_beta   90.00
_cell.angle_gamma   90.00
#
_symmetry.space_group_name_H-M   'P 1'
#
loop_
_entity.id
_entity.type
_entity.pdbx_description
1 polymer ?
#
loop_
_entity_poly.entity_id
_entity_poly.type
_entity_poly.pdbx_seq_one_letter_code
_entity_poly.pdbx_strand_id
1 'polypeptide(L)'
;MNAAWENLVAAASESNAPAAVPITKQPPPPTPAAVQSIVAPASPAPSSQAPAPAAPQQQQPATSVSFTPEGLPRFGFYLPVWNQIPSVLGVLKATRKFYPESPIYVLQDGGNIDFGPVCAMPKYRCIFQRGKGENSRWNPHSWFHRITQAALILGTEFVIYLEPDVKVARRHLVDPKHDAGGIFDNFNPEVGDETRNYLERLGRDRNPCFKATWHWFGLAGGSYFRTEAIMDAFAPGSQTPRLT
;
A
#
# COMPACT_ATOMS: atom_id res chain seq x y z
N MET A 1 -9.40 3.84 -33.32
CA MET A 1 -9.16 2.68 -32.41
C MET A 1 -7.86 2.02 -32.85
N ASN A 2 -6.92 1.78 -31.94
CA ASN A 2 -5.59 1.27 -32.33
C ASN A 2 -5.64 -0.26 -32.38
N ALA A 3 -5.73 -0.85 -33.58
CA ALA A 3 -5.88 -2.30 -33.82
C ALA A 3 -4.84 -3.16 -33.08
N ALA A 4 -3.67 -2.58 -32.78
CA ALA A 4 -2.63 -3.19 -31.97
C ALA A 4 -3.12 -3.67 -30.59
N TRP A 5 -3.99 -2.92 -29.91
CA TRP A 5 -4.49 -3.28 -28.59
C TRP A 5 -5.54 -4.39 -28.64
N GLU A 6 -6.42 -4.37 -29.65
CA GLU A 6 -7.41 -5.42 -29.82
C GLU A 6 -6.75 -6.76 -30.13
N ASN A 7 -5.71 -6.75 -30.97
CA ASN A 7 -4.92 -7.95 -31.27
C ASN A 7 -4.14 -8.46 -30.04
N LEU A 8 -3.56 -7.57 -29.23
CA LEU A 8 -2.90 -7.94 -27.97
C LEU A 8 -3.88 -8.53 -26.94
N VAL A 9 -5.07 -7.95 -26.81
CA VAL A 9 -6.11 -8.44 -25.89
C VAL A 9 -6.66 -9.79 -26.38
N ALA A 10 -6.87 -9.95 -27.69
CA ALA A 10 -7.32 -11.22 -28.28
C ALA A 10 -6.27 -12.32 -28.07
N ALA A 11 -5.00 -12.05 -28.37
CA ALA A 11 -3.90 -13.00 -28.17
C ALA A 11 -3.70 -13.38 -26.68
N ALA A 12 -3.85 -12.42 -25.76
CA ALA A 12 -3.78 -12.69 -24.33
C ALA A 12 -4.96 -13.55 -23.82
N SER A 13 -6.11 -13.53 -24.49
CA SER A 13 -7.28 -14.33 -24.11
C SER A 13 -7.19 -15.81 -24.49
N GLU A 14 -6.30 -16.16 -25.43
CA GLU A 14 -6.13 -17.52 -25.95
C GLU A 14 -5.02 -18.33 -25.23
N SER A 15 -4.18 -17.68 -24.42
CA SER A 15 -3.03 -18.31 -23.73
C SER A 15 -3.30 -18.55 -22.24
N ASN A 16 -4.36 -19.29 -21.92
CA ASN A 16 -4.75 -19.60 -20.54
C ASN A 16 -4.17 -20.94 -20.04
N ALA A 17 -2.89 -21.18 -20.28
CA ALA A 17 -2.15 -22.29 -19.70
C ALA A 17 -0.96 -21.76 -18.89
N PRO A 18 -0.89 -21.99 -17.56
CA PRO A 18 0.24 -21.53 -16.77
C PRO A 18 1.48 -22.37 -17.13
N ALA A 19 2.41 -21.78 -17.89
CA ALA A 19 3.75 -22.32 -18.01
C ALA A 19 4.47 -22.11 -16.66
N ALA A 20 4.77 -23.22 -15.98
CA ALA A 20 5.61 -23.20 -14.79
C ALA A 20 7.02 -22.71 -15.18
N VAL A 21 7.36 -21.49 -14.76
CA VAL A 21 8.72 -20.96 -14.91
C VAL A 21 9.56 -21.52 -13.75
N PRO A 22 10.68 -22.21 -14.02
CA PRO A 22 11.56 -22.69 -12.96
C PRO A 22 12.20 -21.51 -12.22
N ILE A 23 12.04 -21.50 -10.90
CA ILE A 23 12.66 -20.53 -10.00
C ILE A 23 14.16 -20.84 -9.94
N THR A 24 14.97 -20.12 -10.73
CA THR A 24 16.42 -20.09 -10.54
C THR A 24 16.74 -19.23 -9.32
N LYS A 25 17.37 -19.84 -8.32
CA LYS A 25 17.87 -19.16 -7.12
C LYS A 25 18.89 -18.10 -7.55
N GLN A 26 18.52 -16.83 -7.38
CA GLN A 26 19.42 -15.70 -7.59
C GLN A 26 20.52 -15.74 -6.50
N PRO A 27 21.81 -15.62 -6.85
CA PRO A 27 22.89 -15.60 -5.87
C PRO A 27 22.78 -14.35 -4.98
N PRO A 28 23.20 -14.44 -3.70
CA PRO A 28 23.19 -13.30 -2.80
C PRO A 28 24.12 -12.19 -3.30
N PRO A 29 23.78 -10.91 -3.08
CA PRO A 29 24.64 -9.79 -3.44
C PRO A 29 25.93 -9.79 -2.60
N PRO A 30 27.02 -9.20 -3.12
CA PRO A 30 28.27 -9.08 -2.37
C PRO A 30 28.11 -8.19 -1.14
N THR A 31 28.74 -8.61 -0.04
CA THR A 31 28.81 -7.89 1.24
C THR A 31 29.47 -6.52 1.06
N PRO A 32 28.89 -5.41 1.58
CA PRO A 32 29.56 -4.12 1.54
C PRO A 32 30.84 -4.14 2.38
N ALA A 33 31.92 -3.61 1.82
CA ALA A 33 33.20 -3.43 2.52
C ALA A 33 33.05 -2.46 3.69
N ALA A 34 33.69 -2.79 4.82
CA ALA A 34 33.70 -1.99 6.03
C ALA A 34 34.28 -0.58 5.79
N VAL A 35 33.46 0.44 6.02
CA VAL A 35 33.90 1.84 6.03
C VAL A 35 34.54 2.12 7.40
N GLN A 36 35.83 2.47 7.40
CA GLN A 36 36.56 2.89 8.59
C GLN A 36 36.02 4.25 9.07
N SER A 37 35.58 4.28 10.33
CA SER A 37 35.04 5.46 10.99
C SER A 37 36.18 6.38 11.43
N ILE A 38 36.21 7.62 10.91
CA ILE A 38 37.11 8.68 11.38
C ILE A 38 36.47 9.32 12.61
N VAL A 39 37.16 9.25 13.75
CA VAL A 39 36.74 9.83 15.03
C VAL A 39 37.04 11.33 15.02
N ALA A 40 36.01 12.17 15.20
CA ALA A 40 36.16 13.59 15.47
C ALA A 40 36.23 13.86 16.99
N PRO A 41 36.94 14.90 17.45
CA PRO A 41 37.12 15.18 18.87
C PRO A 41 35.87 15.79 19.52
N ALA A 42 35.67 15.43 20.79
CA ALA A 42 34.57 15.85 21.65
C ALA A 42 34.58 17.35 21.94
N SER A 43 33.40 17.98 21.83
CA SER A 43 33.10 19.30 22.39
C SER A 43 32.51 19.16 23.81
N PRO A 44 32.67 20.18 24.68
CA PRO A 44 32.30 20.09 26.10
C PRO A 44 30.78 20.15 26.34
N ALA A 45 30.38 19.52 27.45
CA ALA A 45 29.00 19.36 27.90
C ALA A 45 28.29 20.69 28.22
N PRO A 46 27.00 20.83 27.86
CA PRO A 46 26.17 21.91 28.37
C PRO A 46 25.60 21.58 29.76
N SER A 47 25.61 22.60 30.61
CA SER A 47 25.14 22.62 31.99
C SER A 47 23.68 22.20 32.15
N SER A 48 23.39 21.40 33.18
CA SER A 48 22.02 20.96 33.52
C SER A 48 21.19 22.12 34.06
N GLN A 49 20.16 22.52 33.33
CA GLN A 49 18.98 23.17 33.91
C GLN A 49 17.81 22.21 33.79
N ALA A 50 17.16 21.94 34.94
CA ALA A 50 15.96 21.11 35.00
C ALA A 50 14.82 21.78 34.23
N PRO A 51 14.11 21.06 33.34
CA PRO A 51 12.94 21.60 32.67
C PRO A 51 11.79 21.76 33.69
N ALA A 52 11.12 22.91 33.61
CA ALA A 52 9.89 23.18 34.34
C ALA A 52 8.79 22.15 33.98
N PRO A 53 7.85 21.85 34.91
CA PRO A 53 6.78 20.91 34.65
C PRO A 53 5.92 21.37 33.46
N ALA A 54 5.79 20.49 32.47
CA ALA A 54 4.97 20.73 31.29
C ALA A 54 3.51 20.94 31.70
N ALA A 55 2.90 22.01 31.20
CA ALA A 55 1.48 22.27 31.37
C ALA A 55 0.66 21.12 30.76
N PRO A 56 -0.54 20.80 31.31
CA PRO A 56 -1.40 19.76 30.77
C PRO A 56 -1.76 20.08 29.32
N GLN A 57 -1.24 19.28 28.37
CA GLN A 57 -1.71 19.32 27.00
C GLN A 57 -3.15 18.81 27.02
N GLN A 58 -4.09 19.73 26.78
CA GLN A 58 -5.49 19.41 26.59
C GLN A 58 -5.58 18.38 25.45
N GLN A 59 -6.06 17.18 25.80
CA GLN A 59 -6.44 16.15 24.86
C GLN A 59 -7.40 16.76 23.84
N GLN A 60 -6.95 16.93 22.60
CA GLN A 60 -7.88 17.17 21.51
C GLN A 60 -8.69 15.88 21.32
N PRO A 61 -10.03 15.94 21.39
CA PRO A 61 -10.85 14.77 21.13
C PRO A 61 -10.58 14.32 19.69
N ALA A 62 -10.38 13.01 19.51
CA ALA A 62 -10.33 12.37 18.21
C ALA A 62 -11.66 12.62 17.49
N THR A 63 -11.76 13.71 16.75
CA THR A 63 -12.82 13.93 15.77
C THR A 63 -12.61 12.91 14.66
N SER A 64 -13.25 11.75 14.78
CA SER A 64 -13.48 10.84 13.67
C SER A 64 -14.21 11.61 12.57
N VAL A 65 -13.49 11.99 11.53
CA VAL A 65 -14.09 12.60 10.35
C VAL A 65 -14.88 11.51 9.64
N SER A 66 -16.19 11.44 9.89
CA SER A 66 -17.06 10.48 9.22
C SER A 66 -17.14 10.83 7.73
N PHE A 67 -16.28 10.23 6.93
CA PHE A 67 -16.32 10.28 5.47
C PHE A 67 -17.45 9.37 4.97
N THR A 68 -18.69 9.88 4.98
CA THR A 68 -19.71 9.36 4.07
C THR A 68 -20.44 10.52 3.41
N PRO A 69 -19.82 11.21 2.43
CA PRO A 69 -20.58 11.97 1.46
C PRO A 69 -21.52 10.99 0.76
N GLU A 70 -22.83 11.18 0.90
CA GLU A 70 -23.83 10.39 0.18
C GLU A 70 -23.46 10.33 -1.31
N GLY A 71 -23.31 9.12 -1.85
CA GLY A 71 -23.05 8.90 -3.28
C GLY A 71 -21.60 8.59 -3.68
N LEU A 72 -20.62 8.59 -2.77
CA LEU A 72 -19.26 8.14 -3.12
C LEU A 72 -19.15 6.60 -3.18
N PRO A 73 -18.41 6.04 -4.16
CA PRO A 73 -18.13 4.62 -4.20
C PRO A 73 -17.42 4.16 -2.92
N ARG A 74 -17.99 3.14 -2.26
CA ARG A 74 -17.41 2.56 -1.03
C ARG A 74 -16.01 1.98 -1.26
N PHE A 75 -15.81 1.29 -2.39
CA PHE A 75 -14.55 0.63 -2.72
C PHE A 75 -13.92 1.26 -3.95
N GLY A 76 -12.64 1.63 -3.84
CA GLY A 76 -11.75 1.98 -4.95
C GLY A 76 -10.64 0.95 -5.05
N PHE A 77 -10.14 0.71 -6.26
CA PHE A 77 -9.15 -0.34 -6.51
C PHE A 77 -7.83 0.28 -6.98
N TYR A 78 -6.75 0.02 -6.27
CA TYR A 78 -5.41 0.46 -6.63
C TYR A 78 -4.59 -0.72 -7.15
N LEU A 79 -4.11 -0.61 -8.39
CA LEU A 79 -3.37 -1.66 -9.09
C LEU A 79 -2.06 -1.10 -9.66
N PRO A 80 -0.93 -1.20 -8.94
CA PRO A 80 0.37 -1.00 -9.54
C PRO A 80 0.72 -2.14 -10.51
N VAL A 81 1.30 -1.80 -11.65
CA VAL A 81 1.59 -2.74 -12.75
C VAL A 81 2.97 -2.50 -13.35
N TRP A 82 3.56 -3.57 -13.92
CA TRP A 82 4.81 -3.51 -14.69
C TRP A 82 4.54 -3.95 -16.14
N ASN A 83 4.86 -5.19 -16.52
CA ASN A 83 4.75 -5.67 -17.92
C ASN A 83 3.77 -6.86 -18.08
N GLN A 84 3.02 -7.24 -17.05
CA GLN A 84 2.23 -8.48 -17.02
C GLN A 84 0.86 -8.33 -17.72
N ILE A 85 0.84 -8.09 -19.03
CA ILE A 85 -0.38 -7.75 -19.81
C ILE A 85 -1.56 -8.70 -19.53
N PRO A 86 -1.45 -10.03 -19.67
CA PRO A 86 -2.60 -10.90 -19.49
C PRO A 86 -3.18 -10.83 -18.08
N SER A 87 -2.31 -10.79 -17.07
CA SER A 87 -2.69 -10.76 -15.67
C SER A 87 -3.37 -9.44 -15.30
N VAL A 88 -2.82 -8.30 -15.76
CA VAL A 88 -3.42 -6.97 -15.58
C VAL A 88 -4.81 -6.91 -16.22
N LEU A 89 -4.97 -7.37 -17.46
CA LEU A 89 -6.27 -7.40 -18.15
C LEU A 89 -7.27 -8.31 -17.43
N GLY A 90 -6.81 -9.45 -16.92
CA GLY A 90 -7.62 -10.36 -16.11
C GLY A 90 -8.18 -9.69 -14.86
N VAL A 91 -7.33 -8.99 -14.11
CA VAL A 91 -7.73 -8.22 -12.92
C VAL A 91 -8.72 -7.11 -13.30
N LEU A 92 -8.41 -6.29 -14.31
CA LEU A 92 -9.30 -5.20 -14.73
C LEU A 92 -10.70 -5.70 -15.15
N LYS A 93 -10.75 -6.78 -15.94
CA LYS A 93 -12.00 -7.40 -16.38
C LYS A 93 -12.79 -7.93 -15.19
N ALA A 94 -12.15 -8.62 -14.26
CA ALA A 94 -12.79 -9.21 -13.10
C ALA A 94 -13.29 -8.13 -12.13
N THR A 95 -12.48 -7.11 -11.84
CA THR A 95 -12.89 -5.97 -11.01
C THR A 95 -14.09 -5.27 -11.63
N ARG A 96 -14.08 -4.98 -12.93
CA ARG A 96 -15.23 -4.32 -13.57
C ARG A 96 -16.49 -5.19 -13.59
N LYS A 97 -16.35 -6.52 -13.71
CA LYS A 97 -17.47 -7.46 -13.61
C LYS A 97 -18.18 -7.40 -12.25
N PHE A 98 -17.42 -7.33 -11.15
CA PHE A 98 -17.99 -7.38 -9.80
C PHE A 98 -18.22 -6.00 -9.15
N TYR A 99 -17.57 -4.97 -9.69
CA TYR A 99 -17.61 -3.58 -9.24
C TYR A 99 -17.72 -2.62 -10.43
N PRO A 100 -18.85 -2.61 -11.14
CA PRO A 100 -19.01 -1.85 -12.40
C PRO A 100 -18.81 -0.33 -12.22
N GLU A 101 -19.16 0.21 -11.05
CA GLU A 101 -19.09 1.65 -10.75
C GLU A 101 -17.90 2.09 -9.90
N SER A 102 -17.10 1.16 -9.37
CA SER A 102 -15.96 1.52 -8.54
C SER A 102 -14.83 2.15 -9.37
N PRO A 103 -14.14 3.18 -8.86
CA PRO A 103 -12.95 3.71 -9.51
C PRO A 103 -11.82 2.68 -9.42
N ILE A 104 -11.04 2.58 -10.49
CA ILE A 104 -9.84 1.76 -10.56
C ILE A 104 -8.69 2.68 -10.94
N TYR A 105 -7.69 2.77 -10.08
CA TYR A 105 -6.45 3.50 -10.32
C TYR A 105 -5.34 2.51 -10.68
N VAL A 106 -4.83 2.64 -11.90
CA VAL A 106 -3.71 1.86 -12.43
C VAL A 106 -2.47 2.73 -12.43
N LEU A 107 -1.47 2.32 -11.65
CA LEU A 107 -0.16 2.97 -11.63
C LEU A 107 0.84 2.11 -12.40
N GLN A 108 1.35 2.61 -13.51
CA GLN A 108 2.48 1.98 -14.20
C GLN A 108 3.76 2.24 -13.39
N ASP A 109 4.20 1.26 -12.62
CA ASP A 109 5.36 1.32 -11.73
C ASP A 109 6.64 0.94 -12.48
N GLY A 110 7.03 1.71 -13.50
CA GLY A 110 8.15 1.34 -14.37
C GLY A 110 7.70 0.55 -15.58
N GLY A 111 8.49 -0.42 -16.06
CA GLY A 111 8.14 -1.19 -17.27
C GLY A 111 8.08 -0.37 -18.57
N ASN A 112 7.77 -1.05 -19.68
CA ASN A 112 7.73 -0.46 -21.02
C ASN A 112 6.37 -0.61 -21.72
N ILE A 113 5.39 -1.21 -21.06
CA ILE A 113 4.00 -1.27 -21.54
C ILE A 113 3.25 -0.01 -21.11
N ASP A 114 2.34 0.47 -21.96
CA ASP A 114 1.45 1.59 -21.66
C ASP A 114 0.01 1.12 -21.49
N PHE A 115 -0.51 1.02 -20.26
CA PHE A 115 -1.91 0.65 -20.06
C PHE A 115 -2.90 1.83 -20.21
N GLY A 116 -2.42 3.05 -20.50
CA GLY A 116 -3.28 4.22 -20.69
C GLY A 116 -4.39 4.03 -21.73
N PRO A 117 -4.09 3.54 -22.96
CA PRO A 117 -5.12 3.25 -23.96
C PRO A 117 -6.14 2.20 -23.50
N VAL A 118 -5.71 1.20 -22.72
CA VAL A 118 -6.61 0.20 -22.12
C VAL A 118 -7.52 0.87 -21.10
N CYS A 119 -6.97 1.72 -20.24
CA CYS A 119 -7.75 2.40 -19.21
C CYS A 119 -8.78 3.39 -19.74
N ALA A 120 -8.48 4.04 -20.86
CA ALA A 120 -9.40 4.92 -21.57
C ALA A 120 -10.58 4.18 -22.23
N MET A 121 -10.52 2.85 -22.35
CA MET A 121 -11.62 2.09 -22.96
C MET A 121 -12.88 2.13 -22.08
N PRO A 122 -14.08 2.34 -22.65
CA PRO A 122 -15.34 2.37 -21.89
C PRO A 122 -15.64 1.11 -21.08
N LYS A 123 -15.10 -0.06 -21.50
CA LYS A 123 -15.27 -1.33 -20.76
C LYS A 123 -14.38 -1.46 -19.53
N TYR A 124 -13.34 -0.64 -19.38
CA TYR A 124 -12.43 -0.68 -18.23
C TYR A 124 -12.54 0.57 -17.37
N ARG A 125 -12.64 1.77 -17.96
CA ARG A 125 -12.80 3.06 -17.25
C ARG A 125 -11.88 3.21 -16.03
N CYS A 126 -10.57 3.06 -16.23
CA CYS A 126 -9.60 3.29 -15.15
C CYS A 126 -8.94 4.66 -15.26
N ILE A 127 -8.49 5.15 -14.10
CA ILE A 127 -7.57 6.27 -13.98
C ILE A 127 -6.17 5.69 -14.17
N PHE A 128 -5.40 6.25 -15.09
CA PHE A 128 -4.05 5.76 -15.39
C PHE A 128 -3.00 6.84 -15.11
N GLN A 129 -1.90 6.42 -14.48
CA GLN A 129 -0.74 7.28 -14.30
C GLN A 129 0.55 6.47 -14.51
N ARG A 130 1.54 7.12 -15.13
CA ARG A 130 2.91 6.62 -15.15
C ARG A 130 3.67 7.11 -13.91
N GLY A 131 4.20 6.16 -13.15
CA GLY A 131 5.14 6.41 -12.07
C GLY A 131 6.57 6.11 -12.49
N LYS A 132 7.52 6.59 -11.69
CA LYS A 132 8.91 6.11 -11.74
C LYS A 132 8.95 4.67 -11.25
N GLY A 133 9.64 3.77 -11.95
CA GLY A 133 9.80 2.39 -11.47
C GLY A 133 10.59 2.35 -10.18
N GLU A 134 10.06 1.67 -9.16
CA GLU A 134 10.72 1.54 -7.85
C GLU A 134 10.63 0.11 -7.31
N ASN A 135 11.68 -0.32 -6.59
CA ASN A 135 11.68 -1.58 -5.85
C ASN A 135 11.48 -1.27 -4.36
N SER A 136 10.22 -1.36 -3.91
CA SER A 136 9.85 -1.06 -2.52
C SER A 136 10.09 -2.23 -1.55
N ARG A 137 10.71 -3.34 -1.99
CA ARG A 137 10.94 -4.53 -1.15
C ARG A 137 11.81 -4.25 0.08
N TRP A 138 12.76 -3.33 -0.05
CA TRP A 138 13.74 -3.01 1.00
C TRP A 138 13.51 -1.65 1.66
N ASN A 139 12.58 -0.86 1.14
CA ASN A 139 12.15 0.41 1.73
C ASN A 139 10.65 0.60 1.46
N PRO A 140 9.78 0.41 2.47
CA PRO A 140 8.35 0.51 2.28
C PRO A 140 7.85 1.96 2.18
N HIS A 141 8.69 2.97 2.45
CA HIS A 141 8.26 4.39 2.40
C HIS A 141 7.67 4.79 1.05
N SER A 142 8.30 4.39 -0.06
CA SER A 142 7.78 4.69 -1.40
C SER A 142 6.43 4.04 -1.64
N TRP A 143 6.24 2.80 -1.17
CA TRP A 143 4.96 2.10 -1.25
C TRP A 143 3.89 2.84 -0.43
N PHE A 144 4.20 3.25 0.80
CA PHE A 144 3.31 4.02 1.66
C PHE A 144 2.91 5.37 1.03
N HIS A 145 3.85 6.07 0.43
CA HIS A 145 3.54 7.31 -0.29
C HIS A 145 2.57 7.05 -1.45
N ARG A 146 2.80 6.00 -2.24
CA ARG A 146 1.94 5.66 -3.39
C ARG A 146 0.53 5.25 -2.97
N ILE A 147 0.36 4.47 -1.91
CA ILE A 147 -0.98 4.12 -1.46
C ILE A 147 -1.71 5.33 -0.87
N THR A 148 -1.00 6.28 -0.27
CA THR A 148 -1.57 7.57 0.14
C THR A 148 -2.08 8.38 -1.06
N GLN A 149 -1.27 8.48 -2.12
CA GLN A 149 -1.70 9.12 -3.36
C GLN A 149 -2.87 8.38 -4.02
N ALA A 150 -2.86 7.05 -4.02
CA ALA A 150 -3.97 6.26 -4.51
C ALA A 150 -5.27 6.54 -3.73
N ALA A 151 -5.19 6.65 -2.41
CA ALA A 151 -6.33 6.97 -1.56
C ALA A 151 -6.93 8.35 -1.90
N LEU A 152 -6.07 9.36 -2.10
CA LEU A 152 -6.48 10.69 -2.57
C LEU A 152 -7.16 10.66 -3.95
N ILE A 153 -6.57 9.93 -4.90
CA ILE A 153 -7.10 9.83 -6.27
C ILE A 153 -8.44 9.09 -6.31
N LEU A 154 -8.57 8.01 -5.55
CA LEU A 154 -9.76 7.17 -5.55
C LEU A 154 -10.91 7.85 -4.82
N GLY A 155 -10.65 8.57 -3.73
CA GLY A 155 -11.68 9.29 -2.96
C GLY A 155 -12.77 8.36 -2.43
N THR A 156 -12.45 7.10 -2.16
CA THR A 156 -13.39 6.07 -1.69
C THR A 156 -13.25 5.82 -0.19
N GLU A 157 -14.24 5.18 0.45
CA GLU A 157 -14.14 4.82 1.88
C GLU A 157 -13.01 3.81 2.13
N PHE A 158 -12.86 2.85 1.22
CA PHE A 158 -11.80 1.84 1.25
C PHE A 158 -11.00 1.83 -0.05
N VAL A 159 -9.69 1.65 0.08
CA VAL A 159 -8.76 1.30 -0.99
C VAL A 159 -8.50 -0.19 -0.93
N ILE A 160 -8.78 -0.89 -2.02
CA ILE A 160 -8.42 -2.29 -2.23
C ILE A 160 -7.12 -2.32 -3.02
N TYR A 161 -6.04 -2.77 -2.41
CA TYR A 161 -4.75 -2.97 -3.06
C TYR A 161 -4.78 -4.28 -3.86
N LEU A 162 -4.48 -4.21 -5.15
CA LEU A 162 -4.44 -5.34 -6.06
C LEU A 162 -3.02 -5.53 -6.60
N GLU A 163 -2.70 -6.77 -6.92
CA GLU A 163 -1.50 -7.13 -7.68
C GLU A 163 -1.93 -7.85 -8.97
N PRO A 164 -1.07 -7.90 -10.01
CA PRO A 164 -1.43 -8.54 -11.27
C PRO A 164 -1.85 -10.02 -11.13
N ASP A 165 -1.40 -10.73 -10.10
CA ASP A 165 -1.72 -12.12 -9.82
C ASP A 165 -2.93 -12.34 -8.88
N VAL A 166 -3.58 -11.26 -8.44
CA VAL A 166 -4.82 -11.35 -7.65
C VAL A 166 -5.98 -11.89 -8.48
N LYS A 167 -6.76 -12.81 -7.90
CA LYS A 167 -8.01 -13.31 -8.50
C LYS A 167 -9.23 -12.67 -7.84
N VAL A 168 -9.89 -11.75 -8.54
CA VAL A 168 -11.18 -11.19 -8.11
C VAL A 168 -12.29 -12.16 -8.51
N ALA A 169 -12.74 -12.99 -7.56
CA ALA A 169 -13.72 -14.05 -7.83
C ALA A 169 -15.19 -13.62 -7.62
N ARG A 170 -15.43 -12.59 -6.80
CA ARG A 170 -16.77 -12.07 -6.46
C ARG A 170 -16.71 -10.71 -5.77
N ARG A 171 -17.87 -10.09 -5.58
CA ARG A 171 -18.05 -8.92 -4.70
C ARG A 171 -17.91 -9.32 -3.23
N HIS A 172 -17.45 -8.39 -2.37
CA HIS A 172 -17.45 -8.56 -0.93
C HIS A 172 -18.86 -8.93 -0.44
N LEU A 173 -18.97 -10.02 0.32
CA LEU A 173 -20.21 -10.47 0.94
C LEU A 173 -20.43 -9.87 2.33
N VAL A 174 -19.32 -9.50 2.97
CA VAL A 174 -19.28 -8.93 4.31
C VAL A 174 -18.44 -7.68 4.23
N ASP A 175 -18.98 -6.59 4.76
CA ASP A 175 -18.26 -5.33 4.82
C ASP A 175 -17.10 -5.39 5.82
N PRO A 176 -15.96 -4.76 5.51
CA PRO A 176 -14.88 -4.61 6.46
C PRO A 176 -15.34 -3.90 7.74
N LYS A 177 -15.00 -4.50 8.89
CA LYS A 177 -15.27 -3.91 10.22
C LYS A 177 -14.05 -3.20 10.81
N HIS A 178 -12.89 -3.38 10.19
CA HIS A 178 -11.61 -2.88 10.65
C HIS A 178 -11.03 -1.92 9.62
N ASP A 179 -10.03 -1.14 10.03
CA ASP A 179 -9.41 -0.14 9.17
C ASP A 179 -8.43 -0.73 8.16
N ALA A 180 -7.99 -1.96 8.39
CA ALA A 180 -7.18 -2.70 7.43
C ALA A 180 -7.41 -4.20 7.58
N GLY A 181 -7.15 -4.93 6.51
CA GLY A 181 -7.14 -6.39 6.50
C GLY A 181 -6.58 -6.92 5.20
N GLY A 182 -6.39 -8.24 5.12
CA GLY A 182 -5.79 -8.87 3.97
C GLY A 182 -5.63 -10.36 4.17
N ILE A 183 -4.63 -10.94 3.51
CA ILE A 183 -4.33 -12.36 3.65
C ILE A 183 -3.75 -12.65 5.03
N PHE A 184 -4.05 -13.83 5.54
CA PHE A 184 -3.36 -14.37 6.70
C PHE A 184 -1.94 -14.77 6.26
N ASP A 185 -0.96 -13.94 6.58
CA ASP A 185 0.45 -14.20 6.28
C ASP A 185 1.08 -14.98 7.42
N ASN A 186 1.37 -16.25 7.21
CA ASN A 186 2.17 -17.07 8.12
C ASN A 186 3.49 -17.54 7.48
N PHE A 187 3.88 -16.91 6.36
CA PHE A 187 5.08 -17.25 5.62
C PHE A 187 6.25 -16.35 5.99
N ASN A 188 6.00 -15.04 6.18
CA ASN A 188 7.03 -14.12 6.63
C ASN A 188 7.35 -14.32 8.12
N PRO A 189 8.55 -13.91 8.60
CA PRO A 189 8.84 -13.92 10.03
C PRO A 189 7.88 -13.04 10.82
N GLU A 190 7.61 -13.42 12.07
CA GLU A 190 6.93 -12.55 13.02
C GLU A 190 7.69 -11.24 13.21
N VAL A 191 6.94 -10.18 13.43
CA VAL A 191 7.49 -8.93 13.96
C VAL A 191 7.95 -9.18 15.40
N GLY A 192 9.21 -8.85 15.69
CA GLY A 192 9.81 -9.04 17.02
C GLY A 192 9.15 -8.18 18.12
N ASP A 193 9.34 -8.60 19.37
CA ASP A 193 8.69 -7.98 20.55
C ASP A 193 8.88 -6.48 20.66
N GLU A 194 10.08 -5.97 20.36
CA GLU A 194 10.38 -4.53 20.43
C GLU A 194 9.49 -3.73 19.48
N THR A 195 9.41 -4.16 18.21
CA THR A 195 8.56 -3.51 17.21
C THR A 195 7.08 -3.66 17.55
N ARG A 196 6.66 -4.81 18.09
CA ARG A 196 5.28 -4.99 18.57
C ARG A 196 4.93 -4.03 19.69
N ASN A 197 5.78 -3.93 20.71
CA ASN A 197 5.59 -3.02 21.83
C ASN A 197 5.57 -1.56 21.36
N TYR A 198 6.42 -1.20 20.39
CA TYR A 198 6.41 0.12 19.77
C TYR A 198 5.08 0.42 19.06
N LEU A 199 4.59 -0.50 18.21
CA LEU A 199 3.31 -0.35 17.53
C LEU A 199 2.14 -0.28 18.51
N GLU A 200 2.14 -1.11 19.55
CA GLU A 200 1.10 -1.08 20.58
C GLU A 200 1.10 0.25 21.34
N ARG A 201 2.29 0.77 21.68
CA ARG A 201 2.41 2.09 22.32
C ARG A 201 1.81 3.17 21.43
N LEU A 202 2.20 3.24 20.16
CA LEU A 202 1.65 4.22 19.21
C LEU A 202 0.13 4.08 19.05
N GLY A 203 -0.36 2.85 18.97
CA GLY A 203 -1.81 2.60 18.91
C GLY A 203 -2.52 3.02 20.18
N ARG A 204 -1.91 2.84 21.36
CA ARG A 204 -2.47 3.23 22.66
C ARG A 204 -2.54 4.73 22.88
N ASP A 205 -1.63 5.49 22.27
CA ASP A 205 -1.69 6.95 22.25
C ASP A 205 -3.00 7.47 21.60
N ARG A 206 -3.62 6.66 20.73
CA ARG A 206 -4.89 6.97 20.03
C ARG A 206 -6.09 6.22 20.60
N ASN A 207 -5.91 4.96 20.96
CA ASN A 207 -6.92 4.09 21.55
C ASN A 207 -6.30 3.34 22.72
N PRO A 208 -6.57 3.73 23.98
CA PRO A 208 -5.93 3.13 25.17
C PRO A 208 -6.05 1.61 25.28
N CYS A 209 -7.05 1.00 24.63
CA CYS A 209 -7.27 -0.44 24.61
C CYS A 209 -6.64 -1.14 23.40
N PHE A 210 -5.89 -0.42 22.56
CA PHE A 210 -5.24 -0.99 21.38
C PHE A 210 -4.27 -2.11 21.76
N LYS A 211 -4.36 -3.19 20.98
CA LYS A 211 -3.51 -4.37 21.09
C LYS A 211 -3.23 -4.90 19.70
N ALA A 212 -1.97 -5.23 19.42
CA ALA A 212 -1.59 -5.93 18.21
C ALA A 212 -1.96 -7.42 18.40
N THR A 213 -3.15 -7.80 17.96
CA THR A 213 -3.63 -9.20 18.06
C THR A 213 -2.99 -10.12 17.02
N TRP A 214 -2.28 -9.55 16.05
CA TRP A 214 -1.63 -10.27 14.97
C TRP A 214 -0.20 -9.77 14.80
N HIS A 215 0.74 -10.70 14.64
CA HIS A 215 2.18 -10.42 14.71
C HIS A 215 2.92 -10.65 13.39
N TRP A 216 2.19 -11.04 12.34
CA TRP A 216 2.73 -11.21 11.00
C TRP A 216 2.14 -10.15 10.08
N PHE A 217 2.99 -9.39 9.40
CA PHE A 217 2.51 -8.34 8.51
C PHE A 217 3.05 -8.59 7.11
N GLY A 218 2.16 -9.02 6.23
CA GLY A 218 2.40 -9.16 4.80
C GLY A 218 1.50 -8.21 4.04
N LEU A 219 2.09 -7.23 3.36
CA LEU A 219 1.37 -6.40 2.41
C LEU A 219 1.29 -7.18 1.10
N ALA A 220 0.14 -7.81 0.84
CA ALA A 220 -0.09 -8.58 -0.38
C ALA A 220 -1.35 -8.08 -1.11
N GLY A 221 -1.42 -8.34 -2.40
CA GLY A 221 -2.59 -8.08 -3.21
C GLY A 221 -3.85 -8.74 -2.60
N GLY A 222 -4.97 -8.03 -2.67
CA GLY A 222 -6.23 -8.40 -2.00
C GLY A 222 -6.39 -7.79 -0.61
N SER A 223 -5.41 -7.03 -0.13
CA SER A 223 -5.55 -6.25 1.10
C SER A 223 -6.50 -5.06 0.91
N TYR A 224 -7.21 -4.69 1.98
CA TYR A 224 -8.02 -3.48 2.03
C TYR A 224 -7.53 -2.55 3.13
N PHE A 225 -7.75 -1.26 2.91
CA PHE A 225 -7.39 -0.21 3.84
C PHE A 225 -8.50 0.84 3.83
N ARG A 226 -8.92 1.29 5.00
CA ARG A 226 -9.80 2.44 5.14
C ARG A 226 -9.01 3.68 4.77
N THR A 227 -9.57 4.52 3.91
CA THR A 227 -8.89 5.71 3.40
C THR A 227 -8.48 6.63 4.55
N GLU A 228 -9.35 6.85 5.54
CA GLU A 228 -9.01 7.71 6.69
C GLU A 228 -7.78 7.20 7.44
N ALA A 229 -7.62 5.88 7.59
CA ALA A 229 -6.49 5.29 8.28
C ALA A 229 -5.18 5.45 7.48
N ILE A 230 -5.23 5.35 6.15
CA ILE A 230 -4.08 5.68 5.29
C ILE A 230 -3.70 7.15 5.48
N MET A 231 -4.68 8.04 5.35
CA MET A 231 -4.45 9.48 5.39
C MET A 231 -3.89 9.94 6.75
N ASP A 232 -4.41 9.38 7.83
CA ASP A 232 -3.95 9.67 9.19
C ASP A 232 -2.57 9.09 9.49
N ALA A 233 -2.27 7.86 9.02
CA ALA A 233 -0.94 7.26 9.19
C ALA A 233 0.17 8.07 8.52
N PHE A 234 -0.13 8.71 7.37
CA PHE A 234 0.86 9.41 6.55
C PHE A 234 0.68 10.94 6.51
N ALA A 235 -0.07 11.51 7.47
CA ALA A 235 -0.25 12.95 7.59
C ALA A 235 1.08 13.66 7.92
N PRO A 236 1.35 14.86 7.39
CA PRO A 236 2.50 15.66 7.79
C PRO A 236 2.51 15.86 9.32
N GLY A 237 3.54 15.35 9.99
CA GLY A 237 3.68 15.39 11.46
C GLY A 237 3.39 14.09 12.20
N SER A 238 2.78 13.08 11.57
CA SER A 238 2.59 11.74 12.16
C SER A 238 3.90 10.96 12.37
N GLN A 239 4.98 11.37 11.68
CA GLN A 239 6.31 10.73 11.73
C GLN A 239 7.33 11.51 12.57
N THR A 240 6.99 11.89 13.81
CA THR A 240 8.01 12.41 14.73
C THR A 240 8.25 11.44 15.89
N PRO A 241 9.00 10.35 15.71
CA PRO A 241 9.73 9.81 16.85
C PRO A 241 10.78 10.87 17.21
N ARG A 242 10.53 11.65 18.25
CA ARG A 242 11.64 12.26 18.99
C ARG A 242 12.39 11.10 19.63
N LEU A 243 13.41 10.61 18.94
CA LEU A 243 14.48 9.87 19.60
C LEU A 243 15.20 10.89 20.49
N THR A 244 14.75 10.99 21.74
CA THR A 244 15.52 11.57 22.85
C THR A 244 16.18 10.45 23.62
#